data_AF-A0A7S0FWU8-F1
#
_entry.id   AF-A0A7S0FWU8-F1
#
_cell.length_a   1.000
_cell.length_b   1.000
_cell.length_c   1.000
_cell.angle_alpha   90.00
_cell.angle_beta   90.00
_cell.angle_gamma   90.00
#
_symmetry.space_group_name_H-M   'P 1'
#
loop_
_entity.id
_entity.type
_entity.pdbx_description
1 polymer ?
#
loop_
_entity_poly.entity_id
_entity_poly.type
_entity_poly.pdbx_seq_one_letter_code
_entity_poly.pdbx_strand_id
1 'polypeptide(L)'
;MDGDDRLLFMENEHYTLVDALPYIDTQLGHSDVAQQVKALIEEEMRHFEPRDYLASLPPPELPLLCSEQMQQEFARIEAGQHMSGVDSERYKVEQPQGNAVHDHGAWRRAAENVQMQLEYNRLRLTNLEMLERWGNKAWVAHSVLLRASERVLANEAVALRASREEVNKKRKLDQISCGNELRKLGRELEQYLLDNRTAEAGLQEMEAEIKRLRQAALERGVDISDVDPEMAATAMAAKT
;
A
#
# COMPACT_ATOMS: atom_id res chain seq x y z
N MET A 1 -4.66 -1.15 26.28
CA MET A 1 -5.07 -1.51 24.90
C MET A 1 -5.88 -0.35 24.35
N ASP A 2 -5.41 0.89 24.54
CA ASP A 2 -6.04 2.10 24.01
C ASP A 2 -5.15 2.55 22.86
N GLY A 3 -5.22 1.79 21.76
CA GLY A 3 -4.62 2.19 20.50
C GLY A 3 -5.66 2.97 19.73
N ASP A 4 -5.42 4.27 19.55
CA ASP A 4 -6.23 5.17 18.76
C ASP A 4 -6.58 4.49 17.42
N ASP A 5 -7.86 4.16 17.20
CA ASP A 5 -8.38 3.45 16.00
C ASP A 5 -8.31 4.35 14.74
N ARG A 6 -7.52 5.41 14.83
CA ARG A 6 -7.34 6.45 13.83
C ARG A 6 -6.30 5.97 12.83
N LEU A 7 -6.76 5.75 11.61
CA LEU A 7 -5.90 5.31 10.51
C LEU A 7 -4.90 6.42 10.16
N LEU A 8 -3.64 6.05 9.87
CA LEU A 8 -2.54 7.00 9.62
C LEU A 8 -2.88 8.08 8.57
N PHE A 9 -3.66 7.74 7.55
CA PHE A 9 -4.04 8.73 6.53
C PHE A 9 -4.90 9.86 7.08
N MET A 10 -5.60 9.65 8.21
CA MET A 10 -6.43 10.64 8.90
C MET A 10 -5.63 11.66 9.72
N GLU A 11 -4.30 11.49 9.79
CA GLU A 11 -3.38 12.48 10.35
C GLU A 11 -3.14 13.65 9.38
N ASN A 12 -3.36 13.43 8.08
CA ASN A 12 -3.22 14.49 7.07
C ASN A 12 -4.37 15.49 7.15
N GLU A 13 -4.08 16.79 7.12
CA GLU A 13 -5.07 17.88 7.30
C GLU A 13 -6.24 17.82 6.31
N HIS A 14 -6.02 17.26 5.11
CA HIS A 14 -6.98 17.28 4.01
C HIS A 14 -7.38 15.88 3.53
N TYR A 15 -7.28 14.87 4.40
CA TYR A 15 -7.56 13.48 4.01
C TYR A 15 -8.98 13.26 3.44
N THR A 16 -9.95 14.08 3.85
CA THR A 16 -11.34 14.02 3.39
C THR A 16 -11.55 14.58 1.98
N LEU A 17 -10.63 15.41 1.50
CA LEU A 17 -10.68 16.03 0.17
C LEU A 17 -10.09 15.12 -0.91
N VAL A 18 -9.34 14.09 -0.53
CA VAL A 18 -8.68 13.17 -1.45
C VAL A 18 -9.71 12.16 -1.96
N ASP A 19 -10.08 12.28 -3.24
CA ASP A 19 -10.89 11.30 -3.94
C ASP A 19 -10.13 10.79 -5.18
N ALA A 20 -10.31 9.51 -5.48
CA ALA A 20 -9.79 8.87 -6.67
C ALA A 20 -10.79 7.82 -7.15
N LEU A 21 -11.13 7.86 -8.44
CA LEU A 21 -12.16 7.00 -9.03
C LEU A 21 -11.59 5.96 -10.03
N PRO A 22 -10.77 4.97 -9.61
CA PRO A 22 -10.16 3.98 -10.51
C PRO A 22 -11.10 3.25 -11.47
N TYR A 23 -12.37 3.02 -11.10
CA TYR A 23 -13.35 2.36 -11.98
C TYR A 23 -13.91 3.28 -13.07
N ILE A 24 -13.74 4.59 -12.93
CA ILE A 24 -14.18 5.61 -13.90
C ILE A 24 -12.98 6.11 -14.71
N ASP A 25 -11.87 6.44 -14.04
CA ASP A 25 -10.67 7.04 -14.63
C ASP A 25 -9.71 5.99 -15.22
N THR A 26 -10.25 5.13 -16.09
CA THR A 26 -9.47 4.03 -16.70
C THR A 26 -8.30 4.51 -17.57
N GLN A 27 -8.34 5.77 -18.02
CA GLN A 27 -7.32 6.41 -18.85
C GLN A 27 -6.03 6.74 -18.07
N LEU A 28 -6.12 6.92 -16.75
CA LEU A 28 -4.94 7.17 -15.91
C LEU A 28 -4.04 5.93 -15.77
N GLY A 29 -4.55 4.75 -16.10
CA GLY A 29 -3.81 3.49 -16.07
C GLY A 29 -2.88 3.26 -17.28
N HIS A 30 -2.88 4.13 -18.28
CA HIS A 30 -1.96 4.02 -19.42
C HIS A 30 -0.51 4.25 -18.97
N SER A 31 0.42 3.41 -19.46
CA SER A 31 1.83 3.42 -19.06
C SER A 31 2.48 4.80 -19.17
N ASP A 32 2.12 5.58 -20.19
CA ASP A 32 2.73 6.89 -20.46
C ASP A 32 2.33 7.92 -19.41
N VAL A 33 1.04 7.96 -19.04
CA VAL A 33 0.53 8.85 -17.98
C VAL A 33 1.13 8.45 -16.63
N ALA A 34 1.20 7.14 -16.35
CA ALA A 34 1.81 6.65 -15.12
C ALA A 34 3.30 7.01 -15.00
N GLN A 35 4.05 7.03 -16.10
CA GLN A 35 5.45 7.47 -16.11
C GLN A 35 5.58 8.97 -15.84
N GLN A 36 4.74 9.80 -16.46
CA GLN A 36 4.73 11.25 -16.21
C GLN A 36 4.38 11.56 -14.76
N VAL A 37 3.36 10.91 -14.21
CA VAL A 37 2.97 11.07 -12.80
C VAL A 37 4.11 10.65 -11.86
N LYS A 38 4.81 9.55 -12.16
CA LYS A 38 5.97 9.13 -11.37
C LYS A 38 7.10 10.14 -11.42
N ALA A 39 7.41 10.72 -12.57
CA ALA A 39 8.42 11.76 -12.69
C ALA A 39 8.09 12.99 -11.83
N LEU A 40 6.82 13.43 -11.82
CA LEU A 40 6.36 14.53 -10.96
C LEU A 40 6.45 14.16 -9.47
N ILE A 41 6.09 12.94 -9.09
CA ILE A 41 6.25 12.46 -7.71
C ILE A 41 7.73 12.47 -7.31
N GLU A 42 8.63 12.02 -8.18
CA GLU A 42 10.08 12.04 -7.91
C GLU A 42 10.61 13.47 -7.77
N GLU A 43 10.11 14.43 -8.55
CA GLU A 43 10.45 15.85 -8.39
C GLU A 43 9.99 16.40 -7.04
N GLU A 44 8.77 16.10 -6.61
CA GLU A 44 8.27 16.49 -5.28
C GLU A 44 9.06 15.80 -4.16
N MET A 45 9.38 14.51 -4.30
CA MET A 45 10.21 13.77 -3.34
C MET A 45 11.61 14.38 -3.16
N ARG A 46 12.16 15.08 -4.17
CA ARG A 46 13.44 15.79 -4.02
C ARG A 46 13.34 17.03 -3.13
N HIS A 47 12.17 17.65 -3.09
CA HIS A 47 11.90 18.86 -2.31
C HIS A 47 11.24 18.54 -0.96
N PHE A 48 10.79 17.31 -0.75
CA PHE A 48 10.14 16.88 0.47
C PHE A 48 11.10 16.88 1.67
N GLU A 49 10.72 17.61 2.72
CA GLU A 49 11.32 17.58 4.05
C GLU A 49 10.23 17.16 5.04
N PRO A 50 10.46 16.18 5.95
CA PRO A 50 11.71 15.48 6.29
C PRO A 50 12.05 14.31 5.36
N ARG A 51 13.36 14.10 5.11
CA ARG A 51 13.84 12.98 4.28
C ARG A 51 13.56 11.60 4.86
N ASP A 52 13.47 11.51 6.19
CA ASP A 52 13.09 10.30 6.91
C ASP A 52 11.68 10.43 7.47
N TYR A 53 10.70 10.10 6.64
CA TYR A 53 9.28 10.15 6.98
C TYR A 53 8.86 9.09 8.01
N LEU A 54 9.76 8.17 8.38
CA LEU A 54 9.54 7.14 9.40
C LEU A 54 10.14 7.51 10.76
N ALA A 55 10.91 8.61 10.85
CA ALA A 55 11.57 9.00 12.09
C ALA A 55 10.61 9.29 13.26
N SER A 56 9.36 9.67 12.97
CA SER A 56 8.32 9.87 13.97
C SER A 56 7.71 8.57 14.49
N LEU A 57 7.87 7.46 13.77
CA LEU A 57 7.30 6.18 14.11
C LEU A 57 8.28 5.37 14.97
N PRO A 58 7.81 4.73 16.06
CA PRO A 58 8.67 3.86 16.85
C PRO A 58 9.17 2.69 15.99
N PRO A 59 10.44 2.26 16.14
CA PRO A 59 10.92 1.07 15.46
C PRO A 59 10.09 -0.15 15.90
N PRO A 60 9.86 -1.12 15.00
CA PRO A 60 9.08 -2.30 15.35
C PRO A 60 9.78 -3.11 16.45
N GLU A 61 9.01 -3.56 17.44
CA GLU A 61 9.52 -4.49 18.44
C GLU A 61 9.75 -5.86 17.80
N LEU A 62 11.00 -6.31 17.79
CA LEU A 62 11.42 -7.57 17.16
C LEU A 62 11.94 -8.55 18.22
N PRO A 63 11.06 -9.10 19.09
CA PRO A 63 11.47 -9.87 20.27
C PRO A 63 12.33 -11.10 19.92
N LEU A 64 12.07 -11.73 18.77
CA LEU A 64 12.86 -12.86 18.28
C LEU A 64 14.30 -12.47 17.93
N LEU A 65 14.49 -11.26 17.37
CA LEU A 65 15.79 -10.72 16.98
C LEU A 65 16.54 -10.11 18.17
N CYS A 66 15.83 -9.76 19.24
CA CYS A 66 16.41 -9.26 20.48
C CYS A 66 16.81 -10.37 21.46
N SER A 67 16.60 -11.64 21.13
CA SER A 67 16.98 -12.77 22.00
C SER A 67 18.49 -12.82 22.24
N GLU A 68 18.90 -13.30 23.41
CA GLU A 68 20.32 -13.39 23.82
C GLU A 68 21.15 -14.21 22.82
N GLN A 69 20.58 -15.31 22.31
CA GLN A 69 21.22 -16.17 21.31
C GLN A 69 21.45 -15.43 20.00
N MET A 70 20.49 -14.60 19.57
CA MET A 70 20.62 -13.84 18.34
C MET A 70 21.67 -12.72 18.48
N GLN A 71 21.75 -12.08 19.64
CA GLN A 71 22.80 -11.09 19.92
C GLN A 71 24.20 -11.71 19.89
N GLN A 72 24.36 -12.92 20.43
CA GLN A 72 25.62 -13.68 20.36
C GLN A 72 25.99 -14.03 18.91
N GLU A 73 25.02 -14.45 18.10
CA GLU A 73 25.24 -14.73 16.68
C GLU A 73 25.60 -13.47 15.88
N PHE A 74 24.95 -12.33 16.16
CA PHE A 74 25.33 -11.05 15.55
C PHE A 74 26.76 -10.65 15.93
N ALA A 75 27.15 -10.76 17.20
CA ALA A 75 28.52 -10.49 17.64
C ALA A 75 29.54 -11.44 16.97
N ARG A 76 29.19 -12.72 16.78
CA ARG A 76 30.02 -13.70 16.06
C ARG A 76 30.22 -13.29 14.59
N ILE A 77 29.15 -12.86 13.92
CA ILE A 77 29.18 -12.42 12.52
C ILE A 77 30.00 -11.13 12.39
N GLU A 78 29.81 -10.15 13.28
CA GLU A 78 30.60 -8.92 13.33
C GLU A 78 32.09 -9.21 13.54
N ALA A 79 32.42 -10.20 14.37
CA ALA A 79 33.78 -10.68 14.58
C ALA A 79 34.33 -11.51 13.40
N GLY A 80 33.55 -11.74 12.34
CA GLY A 80 33.95 -12.52 11.17
C GLY A 80 34.21 -14.00 11.44
N GLN A 81 33.72 -14.53 12.57
CA GLN A 81 33.95 -15.92 12.96
C GLN A 81 33.03 -16.84 12.17
N HIS A 82 33.55 -17.91 11.58
CA HIS A 82 32.72 -18.91 10.91
C HIS A 82 31.93 -19.76 11.91
N MET A 83 30.75 -20.22 11.51
CA MET A 83 29.92 -21.11 12.32
C MET A 83 30.59 -22.49 12.41
N SER A 84 30.73 -23.05 13.61
CA SER A 84 31.21 -24.42 13.77
C SER A 84 30.16 -25.40 13.24
N GLY A 85 30.53 -26.22 12.27
CA GLY A 85 29.68 -27.30 11.78
C GLY A 85 29.42 -28.37 12.84
N VAL A 86 28.50 -29.29 12.55
CA VAL A 86 28.26 -30.46 13.40
C VAL A 86 29.51 -31.35 13.37
N ASP A 87 30.10 -31.58 14.54
CA ASP A 87 31.23 -32.48 14.71
C ASP A 87 30.80 -33.92 14.36
N SER A 88 31.20 -34.36 13.16
CA SER A 88 30.93 -35.69 12.65
C SER A 88 31.93 -36.72 13.17
N GLU A 89 33.06 -36.30 13.73
CA GLU A 89 34.09 -37.18 14.27
C GLU A 89 33.68 -37.76 15.62
N ARG A 90 32.90 -37.00 16.40
CA ARG A 90 32.31 -37.46 17.67
C ARG A 90 31.53 -38.77 17.57
N TYR A 91 30.93 -39.07 16.41
CA TYR A 91 30.11 -40.26 16.21
C TYR A 91 30.85 -41.42 15.54
N LYS A 92 32.12 -41.22 15.17
CA LYS A 92 32.95 -42.26 14.58
C LYS A 92 33.65 -43.04 15.67
N VAL A 93 33.65 -44.36 15.51
CA VAL A 93 34.46 -45.27 16.32
C VAL A 93 35.72 -45.56 15.52
N GLU A 94 36.80 -44.85 15.82
CA GLU A 94 38.11 -45.06 15.22
C GLU A 94 39.09 -45.64 16.24
N GLN A 95 39.92 -46.57 15.77
CA GLN A 95 41.00 -47.12 16.59
C GLN A 95 42.15 -46.11 16.66
N PRO A 96 42.81 -45.94 17.81
CA PRO A 96 44.03 -45.13 17.89
C PRO A 96 45.05 -45.64 16.87
N GLN A 97 45.61 -44.77 16.03
CA GLN A 97 46.62 -45.14 15.02
C GLN A 97 47.96 -44.43 15.28
N GLY A 98 49.05 -44.98 14.71
CA GLY A 98 50.40 -44.40 14.81
C GLY A 98 50.88 -44.31 16.26
N ASN A 99 51.41 -43.15 16.66
CA ASN A 99 51.97 -42.93 17.99
C ASN A 99 50.92 -43.03 19.12
N ALA A 100 49.62 -42.89 18.81
CA ALA A 100 48.54 -43.01 19.79
C ALA A 100 48.27 -44.47 20.22
N VAL A 101 48.80 -45.47 19.49
CA VAL A 101 48.70 -46.89 19.85
C VAL A 101 49.44 -47.20 21.15
N HIS A 102 50.52 -46.48 21.44
CA HIS A 102 51.31 -46.67 22.67
C HIS A 102 50.79 -45.81 23.84
N ASP A 103 49.82 -44.93 23.61
CA ASP A 103 49.18 -44.11 24.64
C ASP A 103 47.96 -44.83 25.24
N HIS A 104 48.08 -45.28 26.49
CA HIS A 104 46.98 -45.88 27.24
C HIS A 104 45.78 -44.92 27.40
N GLY A 105 46.00 -43.60 27.44
CA GLY A 105 44.94 -42.59 27.53
C GLY A 105 44.09 -42.52 26.26
N ALA A 106 44.71 -42.63 25.08
CA ALA A 106 44.01 -42.71 23.80
C ALA A 106 43.11 -43.96 23.72
N TRP A 107 43.61 -45.12 24.15
CA TRP A 107 42.80 -46.35 24.21
C TRP A 107 41.62 -46.26 25.18
N ARG A 108 41.81 -45.60 26.34
CA ARG A 108 40.71 -45.36 27.29
C ARG A 108 39.61 -44.51 26.67
N ARG A 109 39.96 -43.38 26.05
CA ARG A 109 39.00 -42.49 25.37
C ARG A 109 38.27 -43.20 24.21
N ALA A 110 38.99 -44.02 23.44
CA ALA A 110 38.39 -44.83 22.38
C ALA A 110 37.39 -45.86 22.96
N ALA A 111 37.72 -46.52 24.07
CA ALA A 111 36.83 -47.46 24.74
C ALA A 111 35.59 -46.77 25.33
N GLU A 112 35.76 -45.60 25.96
CA GLU A 112 34.65 -44.78 26.45
C GLU A 112 33.73 -44.33 25.30
N ASN A 113 34.29 -43.92 24.15
CA ASN A 113 33.51 -43.59 22.95
C ASN A 113 32.74 -44.82 22.43
N VAL A 114 33.37 -45.99 22.34
CA VAL A 114 32.68 -47.25 21.95
C VAL A 114 31.52 -47.55 22.89
N GLN A 115 31.72 -47.41 24.20
CA GLN A 115 30.67 -47.62 25.19
C GLN A 115 29.51 -46.63 25.00
N MET A 116 29.82 -45.34 24.77
CA MET A 116 28.82 -44.32 24.48
C MET A 116 28.02 -44.66 23.22
N GLN A 117 28.69 -45.07 22.15
CA GLN A 117 28.04 -45.46 20.89
C GLN A 117 27.18 -46.71 21.05
N LEU A 118 27.59 -47.68 21.88
CA LEU A 118 26.78 -48.86 22.19
C LEU A 118 25.44 -48.47 22.84
N GLU A 119 25.48 -47.61 23.85
CA GLU A 119 24.27 -47.13 24.52
C GLU A 119 23.40 -46.29 23.58
N TYR A 120 23.99 -45.44 22.74
CA TYR A 120 23.25 -44.69 21.73
C TYR A 120 22.55 -45.62 20.73
N ASN A 121 23.22 -46.67 20.26
CA ASN A 121 22.62 -47.66 19.36
C ASN A 121 21.50 -48.45 20.06
N ARG A 122 21.65 -48.77 21.34
CA ARG A 122 20.58 -49.39 22.14
C ARG A 122 19.34 -48.49 22.20
N LEU A 123 19.52 -47.21 22.51
CA LEU A 123 18.42 -46.23 22.51
C LEU A 123 17.80 -46.09 21.11
N ARG A 124 18.62 -46.03 20.06
CA ARG A 124 18.16 -45.96 18.67
C ARG A 124 17.31 -47.17 18.30
N LEU A 125 17.71 -48.38 18.71
CA LEU A 125 16.93 -49.59 18.49
C LEU A 125 15.56 -49.50 19.17
N THR A 126 15.52 -49.10 20.45
CA THR A 126 14.26 -48.88 21.16
C THR A 126 13.38 -47.83 20.48
N ASN A 127 13.95 -46.72 20.01
CA ASN A 127 13.20 -45.70 19.27
C ASN A 127 12.64 -46.23 17.94
N LEU A 128 13.41 -47.06 17.22
CA LEU A 128 12.97 -47.71 15.99
C LEU A 128 11.85 -48.72 16.24
N GLU A 129 11.92 -49.50 17.32
CA GLU A 129 10.84 -50.40 17.73
C GLU A 129 9.56 -49.62 18.07
N MET A 130 9.67 -48.47 18.73
CA MET A 130 8.54 -47.58 18.97
C MET A 130 7.97 -47.01 17.67
N LEU A 131 8.84 -46.60 16.74
CA LEU A 131 8.44 -46.09 15.44
C LEU A 131 7.77 -47.16 14.58
N GLU A 132 8.24 -48.40 14.61
CA GLU A 132 7.62 -49.51 13.89
C GLU A 132 6.21 -49.80 14.43
N ARG A 133 6.05 -49.79 15.75
CA ARG A 133 4.76 -50.07 16.41
C ARG A 133 3.73 -48.95 16.24
N TRP A 134 4.16 -47.69 16.35
CA TRP A 134 3.26 -46.54 16.46
C TRP A 134 3.39 -45.51 15.34
N GLY A 135 4.48 -45.51 14.59
CA GLY A 135 4.81 -44.51 13.59
C GLY A 135 3.75 -44.38 12.50
N ASN A 136 3.27 -45.49 11.95
CA ASN A 136 2.21 -45.45 10.93
C ASN A 136 0.91 -44.83 11.50
N LYS A 137 0.48 -45.24 12.70
CA LYS A 137 -0.72 -44.70 13.34
C LYS A 137 -0.58 -43.21 13.64
N ALA A 138 0.58 -42.79 14.16
CA ALA A 138 0.88 -41.40 14.42
C ALA A 138 0.91 -40.56 13.14
N TRP A 139 1.49 -41.09 12.05
CA TRP A 139 1.54 -40.42 10.76
C TRP A 139 0.15 -40.26 10.13
N VAL A 140 -0.69 -41.29 10.20
CA VAL A 140 -2.07 -41.21 9.73
C VAL A 140 -2.86 -40.18 10.53
N ALA A 141 -2.74 -40.19 11.86
CA ALA A 141 -3.38 -39.19 12.71
C ALA A 141 -2.89 -37.76 12.40
N HIS A 142 -1.59 -37.58 12.22
CA HIS A 142 -0.99 -36.31 11.82
C HIS A 142 -1.52 -35.84 10.46
N SER A 143 -1.61 -36.73 9.46
CA SER A 143 -2.17 -36.40 8.15
C SER A 143 -3.63 -35.97 8.22
N VAL A 144 -4.45 -36.57 9.10
CA VAL A 144 -5.84 -36.14 9.34
C VAL A 144 -5.87 -34.74 9.95
N LEU A 145 -5.04 -34.46 10.96
CA LEU A 145 -4.95 -33.14 11.56
C LEU A 145 -4.49 -32.08 10.55
N LEU A 146 -3.48 -32.39 9.73
CA LEU A 146 -2.98 -31.50 8.69
C LEU A 146 -4.03 -31.19 7.63
N ARG A 147 -4.82 -32.19 7.22
CA ARG A 147 -5.95 -31.95 6.30
C ARG A 147 -7.05 -31.12 6.94
N ALA A 148 -7.27 -31.24 8.26
CA ALA A 148 -8.24 -30.41 8.96
C ALA A 148 -7.77 -28.95 9.02
N SER A 149 -6.49 -28.70 9.33
CA SER A 149 -5.94 -27.34 9.32
C SER A 149 -5.93 -26.73 7.92
N GLU A 150 -5.58 -27.50 6.89
CA GLU A 150 -5.68 -27.08 5.50
C GLU A 150 -7.10 -26.62 5.13
N ARG A 151 -8.12 -27.39 5.53
CA ARG A 151 -9.53 -27.01 5.29
C ARG A 151 -9.91 -25.72 5.98
N VAL A 152 -9.47 -25.50 7.22
CA VAL A 152 -9.74 -24.26 7.96
C VAL A 152 -9.13 -23.07 7.22
N LEU A 153 -7.85 -23.16 6.86
CA LEU A 153 -7.15 -22.09 6.14
C LEU A 153 -7.74 -21.85 4.75
N ALA A 154 -8.16 -22.90 4.04
CA ALA A 154 -8.82 -22.77 2.75
C ALA A 154 -10.16 -22.05 2.87
N ASN A 155 -10.96 -22.37 3.89
CA ASN A 155 -12.23 -21.70 4.16
C ASN A 155 -12.02 -20.23 4.52
N GLU A 156 -11.03 -19.92 5.34
CA GLU A 156 -10.66 -18.54 5.69
C GLU A 156 -10.23 -17.74 4.45
N ALA A 157 -9.41 -18.34 3.58
CA ALA A 157 -9.00 -17.72 2.32
C ALA A 157 -10.19 -17.45 1.39
N VAL A 158 -11.17 -18.36 1.31
CA VAL A 158 -12.41 -18.14 0.55
C VAL A 158 -13.25 -17.02 1.16
N ALA A 159 -13.40 -16.99 2.48
CA ALA A 159 -14.14 -15.93 3.18
C ALA A 159 -13.49 -14.56 2.97
N LEU A 160 -12.15 -14.46 3.05
CA LEU A 160 -11.41 -13.23 2.78
C LEU A 160 -11.55 -12.78 1.33
N ARG A 161 -11.53 -13.70 0.36
CA ARG A 161 -11.78 -13.38 -1.06
C ARG A 161 -13.19 -12.82 -1.27
N ALA A 162 -14.20 -13.44 -0.66
CA ALA A 162 -15.58 -12.97 -0.73
C ALA A 162 -15.74 -11.58 -0.08
N SER A 163 -15.11 -11.34 1.07
CA SER A 163 -15.09 -10.03 1.73
C SER A 163 -14.43 -8.97 0.85
N ARG A 164 -13.28 -9.26 0.26
CA ARG A 164 -12.59 -8.38 -0.69
C ARG A 164 -13.46 -8.07 -1.91
N GLU A 165 -14.12 -9.07 -2.48
CA GLU A 165 -15.02 -8.90 -3.62
C GLU A 165 -16.22 -8.02 -3.27
N GLU A 166 -16.81 -8.19 -2.09
CA GLU A 166 -17.91 -7.34 -1.63
C GLU A 166 -17.47 -5.88 -1.46
N VAL A 167 -16.30 -5.62 -0.87
CA VAL A 167 -15.72 -4.28 -0.78
C VAL A 167 -15.50 -3.66 -2.17
N ASN A 168 -14.92 -4.42 -3.09
CA ASN A 168 -14.71 -3.95 -4.47
C ASN A 168 -16.03 -3.69 -5.20
N LYS A 169 -17.05 -4.51 -4.98
CA LYS A 169 -18.38 -4.34 -5.56
C LYS A 169 -19.04 -3.05 -5.05
N LYS A 170 -19.02 -2.81 -3.73
CA LYS A 170 -19.52 -1.56 -3.12
C LYS A 170 -18.79 -0.35 -3.72
N ARG A 171 -17.45 -0.38 -3.69
CA ARG A 171 -16.62 0.68 -4.28
C ARG A 171 -16.97 0.96 -5.75
N LYS A 172 -17.16 -0.10 -6.55
CA LYS A 172 -17.54 0.06 -7.96
C LYS A 172 -18.92 0.71 -8.12
N LEU A 173 -19.91 0.30 -7.34
CA LEU A 173 -21.25 0.88 -7.39
C LEU A 173 -21.24 2.36 -7.00
N ASP A 174 -20.55 2.69 -5.90
CA ASP A 174 -20.42 4.07 -5.42
C ASP A 174 -19.74 4.96 -6.48
N GLN A 175 -18.62 4.49 -7.04
CA GLN A 175 -17.91 5.24 -8.09
C GLN A 175 -18.72 5.40 -9.37
N ILE A 176 -19.51 4.39 -9.77
CA ILE A 176 -20.42 4.52 -10.92
C ILE A 176 -21.50 5.57 -10.65
N SER A 177 -22.05 5.60 -9.43
CA SER A 177 -23.03 6.61 -9.02
C SER A 177 -22.42 8.02 -9.09
N CYS A 178 -21.27 8.23 -8.43
CA CYS A 178 -20.54 9.50 -8.46
C CYS A 178 -20.16 9.89 -9.90
N GLY A 179 -19.69 8.96 -10.72
CA GLY A 179 -19.33 9.21 -12.12
C GLY A 179 -20.54 9.54 -13.02
N ASN A 180 -21.75 9.09 -12.68
CA ASN A 180 -22.97 9.52 -13.36
C ASN A 180 -23.30 10.99 -13.00
N GLU A 181 -23.21 11.34 -11.72
CA GLU A 181 -23.44 12.72 -11.25
C GLU A 181 -22.41 13.69 -11.81
N LEU A 182 -21.12 13.34 -11.81
CA LEU A 182 -20.06 14.15 -12.43
C LEU A 182 -20.34 14.41 -13.91
N ARG A 183 -20.76 13.40 -14.66
CA ARG A 183 -21.14 13.57 -16.08
C ARG A 183 -22.39 14.44 -16.25
N LYS A 184 -23.33 14.39 -15.31
CA LYS A 184 -24.52 15.26 -15.32
C LYS A 184 -24.12 16.71 -15.06
N LEU A 185 -23.36 16.97 -14.00
CA LEU A 185 -22.84 18.29 -13.66
C LEU A 185 -21.96 18.86 -14.77
N GLY A 186 -21.15 18.02 -15.43
CA GLY A 186 -20.36 18.43 -16.59
C GLY A 186 -21.22 18.93 -17.74
N ARG A 187 -22.32 18.23 -18.06
CA ARG A 187 -23.27 18.70 -19.09
C ARG A 187 -24.00 19.97 -18.68
N GLU A 188 -24.41 20.09 -17.42
CA GLU A 188 -25.04 21.30 -16.90
C GLU A 188 -24.08 22.50 -16.99
N LEU A 189 -22.81 22.30 -16.64
CA LEU A 189 -21.77 23.32 -16.78
C LEU A 189 -21.58 23.74 -18.23
N GLU A 190 -21.45 22.79 -19.16
CA GLU A 190 -21.33 23.08 -20.60
C GLU A 190 -22.55 23.86 -21.12
N GLN A 191 -23.75 23.49 -20.68
CA GLN A 191 -24.98 24.18 -21.03
C GLN A 191 -24.99 25.62 -20.49
N TYR A 192 -24.66 25.83 -19.22
CA TYR A 192 -24.59 27.18 -18.64
C TYR A 192 -23.54 28.05 -19.33
N LEU A 193 -22.39 27.47 -19.69
CA LEU A 193 -21.38 28.20 -20.46
C LEU A 193 -21.90 28.62 -21.85
N LEU A 194 -22.67 27.76 -22.51
CA LEU A 194 -23.27 28.07 -23.81
C LEU A 194 -24.39 29.12 -23.69
N ASP A 195 -25.25 28.99 -22.69
CA ASP A 195 -26.35 29.92 -22.42
C ASP A 195 -25.80 31.31 -22.10
N ASN A 196 -24.78 31.40 -21.25
CA ASN A 196 -24.10 32.66 -20.92
C ASN A 196 -23.49 33.30 -22.18
N ARG A 197 -22.80 32.53 -23.03
CA ARG A 197 -22.25 33.05 -24.30
C ARG A 197 -23.35 33.56 -25.24
N THR A 198 -24.48 32.87 -25.30
CA THR A 198 -25.62 33.26 -26.14
C THR A 198 -26.26 34.55 -25.63
N ALA A 199 -26.41 34.67 -24.31
CA ALA A 199 -26.90 35.88 -23.66
C ALA A 199 -25.95 37.06 -23.88
N GLU A 200 -24.64 36.87 -23.71
CA GLU A 200 -23.61 37.88 -24.00
C GLU A 200 -23.66 38.36 -25.45
N ALA A 201 -23.81 37.45 -26.42
CA ALA A 201 -23.94 37.80 -27.83
C ALA A 201 -25.23 38.60 -28.11
N GLY A 202 -26.36 38.22 -27.52
CA GLY A 202 -27.62 38.94 -27.63
C GLY A 202 -27.55 40.35 -27.01
N LEU A 203 -26.89 40.49 -25.86
CA LEU A 203 -26.62 41.80 -25.25
C LEU A 203 -25.77 42.69 -26.16
N GLN A 204 -24.70 42.15 -26.75
CA GLN A 204 -23.87 42.89 -27.70
C GLN A 204 -24.63 43.35 -28.94
N GLU A 205 -25.53 42.51 -29.49
CA GLU A 205 -26.38 42.89 -30.62
C GLU A 205 -27.38 43.99 -30.24
N MET A 206 -28.04 43.87 -29.09
CA MET A 206 -28.95 44.89 -28.59
C MET A 206 -28.24 46.21 -28.29
N GLU A 207 -27.05 46.16 -27.67
CA GLU A 207 -26.22 47.34 -27.44
C GLU A 207 -25.81 48.03 -28.75
N ALA A 208 -25.45 47.26 -29.78
CA ALA A 208 -25.13 47.79 -31.10
C ALA A 208 -26.33 48.47 -31.76
N GLU A 209 -27.53 47.87 -31.67
CA GLU A 209 -28.75 48.46 -32.22
C GLU A 209 -29.20 49.69 -31.44
N ILE A 210 -29.14 49.68 -30.10
CA ILE A 210 -29.38 50.86 -29.27
C ILE A 210 -28.44 52.00 -29.68
N LYS A 211 -27.14 51.71 -29.85
CA LYS A 211 -26.15 52.69 -30.30
C LYS A 211 -26.49 53.25 -31.69
N ARG A 212 -26.93 52.40 -32.62
CA ARG A 212 -27.36 52.81 -33.97
C ARG A 212 -28.61 53.71 -33.91
N LEU A 213 -29.62 53.34 -33.12
CA LEU A 213 -30.85 54.11 -32.96
C LEU A 213 -30.58 55.45 -32.28
N ARG A 214 -29.72 55.50 -31.25
CA ARG A 214 -29.24 56.74 -30.62
C ARG A 214 -28.63 57.68 -31.66
N GLN A 215 -27.77 57.17 -32.54
CA GLN A 215 -27.15 57.95 -33.59
C GLN A 215 -28.18 58.48 -34.61
N ALA A 216 -29.11 57.63 -35.06
CA ALA A 216 -30.14 58.03 -36.03
C ALA A 216 -31.13 59.07 -35.48
N ALA A 217 -31.43 59.02 -34.19
CA ALA A 217 -32.28 60.02 -33.53
C ALA A 217 -31.56 61.36 -33.37
N LEU A 218 -30.26 61.35 -33.03
CA LEU A 218 -29.41 62.55 -33.01
C LEU A 218 -29.36 63.23 -34.39
N GLU A 219 -29.15 62.46 -35.46
CA GLU A 219 -29.11 62.97 -36.84
C GLU A 219 -30.45 63.58 -37.29
N ARG A 220 -31.57 63.08 -36.77
CA ARG A 220 -32.93 63.60 -37.05
C ARG A 220 -33.39 64.71 -36.11
N GLY A 221 -32.58 65.08 -35.11
CA GLY A 221 -32.92 66.12 -34.14
C GLY A 221 -34.08 65.76 -33.20
N VAL A 222 -34.32 64.47 -32.98
CA VAL A 222 -35.35 63.98 -32.05
C VAL A 222 -34.74 63.92 -30.65
N ASP A 223 -35.30 64.67 -29.69
CA ASP A 223 -34.86 64.62 -28.30
C ASP A 223 -35.33 63.32 -27.64
N ILE A 224 -34.38 62.56 -27.10
CA ILE A 224 -34.59 61.24 -26.48
C ILE A 224 -34.21 61.25 -25.00
N SER A 225 -33.93 62.42 -24.41
CA SER A 225 -33.51 62.55 -23.01
C SER A 225 -34.48 61.93 -22.00
N ASP A 226 -35.77 61.87 -22.34
CA ASP A 226 -36.80 61.36 -21.43
C ASP A 226 -36.85 59.83 -21.37
N VAL A 227 -36.29 59.15 -22.38
CA VAL A 227 -36.35 57.68 -22.54
C VAL A 227 -34.98 57.04 -22.31
N ASP A 228 -33.89 57.79 -22.53
CA ASP A 228 -32.54 57.29 -22.44
C ASP A 228 -31.75 57.94 -21.28
N PRO A 229 -31.56 57.23 -20.16
CA PRO A 229 -30.93 57.80 -18.96
C PRO A 229 -29.46 58.17 -19.15
N GLU A 230 -28.74 57.55 -20.09
CA GLU A 230 -27.35 57.94 -20.39
C GLU A 230 -27.29 59.27 -21.14
N MET A 231 -28.14 59.47 -22.14
CA MET A 231 -28.24 60.74 -22.89
C MET A 231 -28.75 61.89 -22.00
N ALA A 232 -29.67 61.59 -21.07
CA ALA A 232 -30.13 62.53 -20.05
C ALA A 232 -28.97 63.01 -19.15
N ALA A 233 -28.08 62.10 -18.74
CA ALA A 233 -26.89 62.43 -17.96
C ALA A 233 -25.89 63.28 -18.74
N THR A 234 -25.66 63.00 -20.04
CA THR A 234 -24.78 63.81 -20.90
C THR A 234 -25.36 65.21 -21.17
N ALA A 235 -26.67 65.33 -21.36
CA ALA A 235 -27.36 66.61 -21.55
C ALA A 235 -27.37 67.47 -20.28
N MET A 236 -27.45 66.86 -19.09
CA MET A 236 -27.25 67.55 -17.81
C MET A 236 -25.81 68.01 -17.62
N ALA A 237 -24.81 67.18 -17.95
CA ALA A 237 -23.40 67.55 -17.83
C ALA A 237 -23.00 68.72 -18.75
N ALA A 238 -23.58 68.81 -19.96
CA ALA A 238 -23.33 69.91 -20.90
C ALA A 238 -24.01 71.25 -20.53
N LYS A 239 -24.90 71.27 -19.53
CA LYS A 239 -25.59 72.47 -19.02
C LYS A 239 -24.90 73.09 -17.78
N THR A 240 -23.80 72.50 -17.32
CA THR A 240 -22.90 73.00 -16.26
C THR A 240 -21.65 73.61 -16.85
#